data_AF-A0A2C5YU72-F1
#
_entry.id   AF-A0A2C5YU72-F1
#
_cell.length_a   1.000
_cell.length_b   1.000
_cell.length_c   1.000
_cell.angle_alpha   90.00
_cell.angle_beta   90.00
_cell.angle_gamma   90.00
#
_symmetry.space_group_name_H-M   'P 1'
#
loop_
_entity.id
_entity.type
_entity.pdbx_description
1 polymer ?
#
loop_
_entity_poly.entity_id
_entity_poly.type
_entity_poly.pdbx_seq_one_letter_code
_entity_poly.pdbx_strand_id
1 'polypeptide(L)'
;MNRAFPIPTRLSSAWRISELAASLNRPCLQPFSTTAVPLAGHNKWSKIKHAKAASDLKKGADRGTLTKLISAMSRNCGGSSNDTDLQKAIATAVKAHVPKNLIEAAVARGQRKTVTGEHLHPITFEILIRPNTAIIVDVETERKLHTMQELTKIVKKHDGVVTSVQYNFQRLGRLVLTAKSESLKLDRVMDEAFPLDAIVDVQEPEDGTFVVMVEPSGINAAGSKLTKSLQMEVVESEIVWMPKDDSVSAIESRKEAENVASLVQGLRECPEVRAVFTNVSRGTELGDEEWDKVANKLDTFHGCV
;
A
#
# COMPACT_ATOMS: atom_id res chain seq x y z
N MET A 1 60.22 29.99 23.87
CA MET A 1 59.06 30.16 22.96
C MET A 1 57.82 30.10 23.83
N ASN A 2 57.27 31.24 24.27
CA ASN A 2 56.14 31.95 23.63
C ASN A 2 54.95 31.01 23.40
N ARG A 3 53.74 31.17 23.98
CA ARG A 3 53.07 32.36 24.51
C ARG A 3 52.01 31.94 25.56
N ALA A 4 51.93 32.66 26.66
CA ALA A 4 50.75 32.77 27.52
C ALA A 4 50.76 34.17 28.14
N PHE A 5 49.71 34.95 27.94
CA PHE A 5 49.39 36.18 28.68
C PHE A 5 47.90 36.56 28.42
N PRO A 6 47.25 37.31 29.32
CA PRO A 6 46.02 36.86 29.97
C PRO A 6 44.85 37.85 29.84
N ILE A 7 43.75 37.48 30.50
CA ILE A 7 42.51 38.24 30.76
C ILE A 7 42.79 39.67 31.27
N PRO A 8 41.86 40.61 31.02
CA PRO A 8 41.59 41.67 31.98
C PRO A 8 40.14 41.64 32.48
N THR A 9 40.01 41.53 33.79
CA THR A 9 38.90 42.07 34.59
C THR A 9 39.32 43.43 35.16
N ARG A 10 38.34 44.18 35.67
CA ARG A 10 38.40 45.42 36.48
C ARG A 10 38.53 46.78 35.77
N LEU A 11 37.40 47.49 35.78
CA LEU A 11 37.14 48.72 36.54
C LEU A 11 38.30 49.71 36.75
N SER A 12 38.15 50.91 36.17
CA SER A 12 38.74 52.18 36.63
C SER A 12 37.68 53.28 36.43
N SER A 13 37.05 53.78 37.50
CA SER A 13 37.37 55.02 38.23
C SER A 13 36.97 56.31 37.48
N ALA A 14 35.91 56.98 37.97
CA ALA A 14 35.95 58.31 38.65
C ALA A 14 36.29 59.47 37.67
N TRP A 15 35.51 60.52 37.50
CA TRP A 15 35.24 61.68 38.39
C TRP A 15 34.27 62.58 37.60
N ARG A 16 33.10 63.06 38.05
CA ARG A 16 32.78 64.24 38.89
C ARG A 16 31.26 64.41 38.69
N ILE A 17 30.44 64.29 39.72
CA ILE A 17 29.88 65.39 40.54
C ILE A 17 29.36 66.57 39.72
N SER A 18 28.02 66.71 39.81
CA SER A 18 27.15 67.90 39.66
C SER A 18 27.21 68.65 38.32
N GLU A 19 26.10 69.06 37.74
CA GLU A 19 25.05 69.83 38.42
C GLU A 19 23.78 69.87 37.56
N LEU A 20 22.66 70.01 38.24
CA LEU A 20 21.31 69.96 37.70
C LEU A 20 21.05 71.12 36.71
N ALA A 21 20.48 70.78 35.56
CA ALA A 21 19.57 71.66 34.85
C ALA A 21 18.38 70.83 34.36
N ALA A 22 17.25 71.02 35.05
CA ALA A 22 15.98 70.39 34.77
C ALA A 22 15.50 70.74 33.35
N SER A 23 15.57 69.77 32.44
CA SER A 23 14.79 69.75 31.21
C SER A 23 13.66 68.75 31.40
N LEU A 24 12.46 69.27 31.57
CA LEU A 24 11.22 68.56 31.82
C LEU A 24 11.04 67.38 30.85
N ASN A 25 11.14 66.18 31.40
CA ASN A 25 10.63 64.95 30.79
C ASN A 25 9.12 65.14 30.56
N ARG A 26 8.70 65.43 29.33
CA ARG A 26 7.34 65.11 28.91
C ARG A 26 7.27 63.59 28.78
N PRO A 27 6.50 62.87 29.59
CA PRO A 27 6.22 61.47 29.27
C PRO A 27 5.52 61.48 27.91
N CYS A 28 6.10 60.77 26.94
CA CYS A 28 5.38 60.37 25.74
C CYS A 28 4.20 59.53 26.19
N LEU A 29 3.07 60.18 26.48
CA LEU A 29 1.78 59.56 26.68
C LEU A 29 1.47 58.84 25.37
N GLN A 30 1.70 57.52 25.33
CA GLN A 30 1.09 56.71 24.28
C GLN A 30 -0.42 56.90 24.42
N PRO A 31 -1.12 57.43 23.40
CA PRO A 31 -2.58 57.46 23.46
C PRO A 31 -3.04 56.01 23.53
N PHE A 32 -3.62 55.62 24.67
CA PHE A 32 -4.36 54.39 24.79
C PHE A 32 -5.56 54.51 23.83
N SER A 33 -5.40 54.01 22.61
CA SER A 33 -6.51 53.78 21.70
C SER A 33 -7.36 52.67 22.32
N THR A 34 -8.57 53.02 22.75
CA THR A 34 -9.58 52.09 23.29
C THR A 34 -10.42 51.44 22.20
N THR A 35 -10.00 51.52 20.93
CA THR A 35 -10.65 50.73 19.89
C THR A 35 -10.32 49.27 20.14
N ALA A 36 -11.34 48.48 20.49
CA ALA A 36 -11.20 47.05 20.64
C ALA A 36 -10.57 46.50 19.35
N VAL A 37 -9.43 45.83 19.48
CA VAL A 37 -8.89 45.02 18.36
C VAL A 37 -10.05 44.13 17.95
N PRO A 38 -10.54 44.20 16.68
CA PRO A 38 -11.59 43.30 16.25
C PRO A 38 -11.06 41.90 16.54
N LEU A 39 -11.67 41.20 17.50
CA LEU A 39 -11.34 39.80 17.73
C LEU A 39 -11.50 39.15 16.37
N ALA A 40 -10.40 38.66 15.79
CA ALA A 40 -10.48 37.80 14.64
C ALA A 40 -11.32 36.61 15.10
N GLY A 41 -12.62 36.62 14.73
CA GLY A 41 -13.66 35.66 15.08
C GLY A 41 -13.45 34.32 14.39
N HIS A 42 -12.19 33.85 14.38
CA HIS A 42 -11.77 32.60 13.79
C HIS A 42 -10.80 31.95 14.74
N ASN A 43 -11.32 30.99 15.51
CA ASN A 43 -10.56 30.17 16.42
C ASN A 43 -9.32 29.57 15.70
N LYS A 44 -8.14 30.11 16.02
CA LYS A 44 -6.84 29.66 15.50
C LYS A 44 -6.66 28.16 15.75
N TRP A 45 -7.16 27.65 16.88
CA TRP A 45 -7.14 26.23 17.19
C TRP A 45 -7.97 25.40 16.22
N SER A 46 -9.18 25.83 15.86
CA SER A 46 -10.02 25.12 14.87
C SER A 46 -9.31 25.03 13.52
N LYS A 47 -8.71 26.14 13.04
CA LYS A 47 -7.95 26.14 11.78
C LYS A 47 -6.74 25.21 11.82
N ILE A 48 -5.94 25.26 12.90
CA ILE A 48 -4.79 24.36 13.10
C ILE A 48 -5.25 22.90 13.21
N LYS A 49 -6.36 22.63 13.90
CA LYS A 49 -6.93 21.28 14.03
C LYS A 49 -7.31 20.71 12.68
N HIS A 50 -8.01 21.48 11.84
CA HIS A 50 -8.38 21.02 10.50
C HIS A 50 -7.16 20.81 9.60
N ALA A 51 -6.20 21.74 9.62
CA ALA A 51 -4.96 21.61 8.85
C ALA A 51 -4.13 20.40 9.29
N LYS A 52 -4.00 20.18 10.61
CA LYS A 52 -3.28 19.04 11.17
C LYS A 52 -3.99 17.72 10.87
N ALA A 53 -5.31 17.66 11.04
CA ALA A 53 -6.09 16.47 10.72
C ALA A 53 -5.91 16.06 9.25
N ALA A 54 -5.99 17.01 8.31
CA ALA A 54 -5.74 16.73 6.90
C ALA A 54 -4.29 16.26 6.64
N SER A 55 -3.30 16.84 7.31
CA SER A 55 -1.91 16.41 7.18
C SER A 55 -1.65 15.02 7.79
N ASP A 56 -2.26 14.72 8.94
CA ASP A 56 -2.07 13.45 9.65
C ASP A 56 -2.76 12.31 8.88
N LEU A 57 -3.90 12.57 8.25
CA LEU A 57 -4.57 11.62 7.34
C LEU A 57 -3.67 11.25 6.15
N LYS A 58 -3.07 12.25 5.49
CA LYS A 58 -2.14 12.02 4.38
C LYS A 58 -0.94 11.19 4.81
N LYS A 59 -0.28 11.56 5.91
CA LYS A 59 0.85 10.80 6.47
C LYS A 59 0.46 9.37 6.86
N GLY A 60 -0.77 9.17 7.34
CA GLY A 60 -1.30 7.83 7.63
C GLY A 60 -1.41 6.97 6.38
N ALA A 61 -1.96 7.52 5.30
CA ALA A 61 -2.07 6.85 4.00
C ALA A 61 -0.69 6.52 3.40
N ASP A 62 0.26 7.46 3.46
CA ASP A 62 1.63 7.27 2.98
C ASP A 62 2.32 6.12 3.73
N ARG A 63 2.21 6.10 5.07
CA ARG A 63 2.73 5.01 5.91
C ARG A 63 2.11 3.67 5.56
N GLY A 64 0.79 3.62 5.36
CA GLY A 64 0.09 2.40 4.97
C GLY A 64 0.58 1.85 3.63
N THR A 65 0.78 2.73 2.65
CA THR A 65 1.29 2.38 1.32
C THR A 65 2.72 1.83 1.39
N LEU A 66 3.60 2.49 2.14
CA LEU A 66 4.99 2.05 2.33
C LEU A 66 5.09 0.72 3.09
N THR A 67 4.24 0.51 4.10
CA THR A 67 4.19 -0.74 4.88
C THR A 67 3.79 -1.91 3.97
N LYS A 68 2.78 -1.72 3.11
CA LYS A 68 2.38 -2.75 2.13
C LYS A 68 3.47 -3.05 1.11
N LEU A 69 4.12 -2.01 0.59
CA LEU A 69 5.25 -2.18 -0.31
C LEU A 69 6.36 -3.02 0.33
N ILE A 70 6.75 -2.71 1.57
CA ILE A 70 7.75 -3.50 2.31
C ILE A 70 7.29 -4.96 2.50
N SER A 71 6.03 -5.19 2.87
CA SER A 71 5.49 -6.55 3.00
C SER A 71 5.50 -7.34 1.68
N ALA A 72 5.21 -6.67 0.56
CA ALA A 72 5.26 -7.29 -0.77
C ALA A 72 6.70 -7.65 -1.16
N MET A 73 7.66 -6.71 -1.04
CA MET A 73 9.07 -6.99 -1.35
C MET A 73 9.65 -8.07 -0.43
N SER A 74 9.31 -8.03 0.86
CA SER A 74 9.72 -9.06 1.83
C SER A 74 9.18 -10.44 1.47
N ARG A 75 7.96 -10.53 0.91
CA ARG A 75 7.41 -11.80 0.44
C ARG A 75 8.24 -12.38 -0.71
N ASN A 76 8.57 -11.57 -1.70
CA ASN A 76 9.30 -12.01 -2.89
C ASN A 76 10.70 -12.53 -2.53
N CYS A 77 11.38 -11.89 -1.58
CA CYS A 77 12.73 -12.28 -1.16
C CYS A 77 12.77 -13.21 0.08
N GLY A 78 11.62 -13.64 0.59
CA GLY A 78 11.53 -14.42 1.84
C GLY A 78 12.04 -13.67 3.08
N GLY A 79 12.09 -12.34 3.03
CA GLY A 79 12.61 -11.42 4.05
C GLY A 79 14.13 -11.47 4.21
N SER A 80 14.85 -11.84 3.15
CA SER A 80 16.31 -11.71 3.10
C SER A 80 16.72 -10.24 3.15
N SER A 81 17.54 -9.87 4.14
CA SER A 81 18.06 -8.50 4.30
C SER A 81 19.00 -8.06 3.18
N ASN A 82 19.47 -9.01 2.34
CA ASN A 82 20.45 -8.76 1.29
C ASN A 82 19.79 -8.37 -0.04
N ASP A 83 18.46 -8.45 -0.12
CA ASP A 83 17.71 -8.05 -1.31
C ASP A 83 17.77 -6.53 -1.49
N THR A 84 18.21 -6.08 -2.67
CA THR A 84 18.38 -4.65 -2.96
C THR A 84 17.07 -3.88 -2.97
N ASP A 85 15.97 -4.52 -3.37
CA ASP A 85 14.68 -3.84 -3.53
C ASP A 85 13.94 -3.73 -2.20
N LEU A 86 14.06 -4.75 -1.33
CA LEU A 86 13.63 -4.63 0.06
C LEU A 86 14.39 -3.52 0.78
N GLN A 87 15.71 -3.42 0.60
CA GLN A 87 16.51 -2.35 1.19
C GLN A 87 16.09 -0.95 0.71
N LYS A 88 15.82 -0.78 -0.59
CA LYS A 88 15.32 0.48 -1.16
C LYS A 88 13.95 0.86 -0.56
N ALA A 89 13.04 -0.11 -0.42
CA ALA A 89 11.73 0.12 0.18
C ALA A 89 11.86 0.56 1.65
N ILE A 90 12.71 -0.10 2.44
CA ILE A 90 13.00 0.26 3.83
C ILE A 90 13.61 1.67 3.91
N ALA A 91 14.61 1.98 3.07
CA ALA A 91 15.25 3.29 3.04
C ALA A 91 14.24 4.41 2.71
N THR A 92 13.30 4.15 1.81
CA THR A 92 12.21 5.08 1.46
C THR A 92 11.26 5.28 2.64
N ALA A 93 10.89 4.22 3.35
CA ALA A 93 10.06 4.30 4.54
C ALA A 93 10.72 5.07 5.69
N VAL A 94 12.03 4.88 5.90
CA VAL A 94 12.80 5.65 6.89
C VAL A 94 12.83 7.14 6.53
N LYS A 95 13.04 7.49 5.25
CA LYS A 95 12.98 8.88 4.77
C LYS A 95 11.60 9.50 4.95
N ALA A 96 10.53 8.71 4.82
CA ALA A 96 9.15 9.13 5.06
C ALA A 96 8.74 9.16 6.55
N HIS A 97 9.68 8.96 7.48
CA HIS A 97 9.43 8.91 8.92
C HIS A 97 8.38 7.86 9.34
N VAL A 98 8.41 6.70 8.69
CA VAL A 98 7.69 5.50 9.17
C VAL A 98 8.40 4.99 10.43
N PRO A 99 7.69 4.77 11.55
CA PRO A 99 8.27 4.20 12.76
C PRO A 99 8.90 2.83 12.52
N LYS A 100 10.05 2.58 13.14
CA LYS A 100 10.82 1.33 12.99
C LYS A 100 9.96 0.08 13.27
N ASN A 101 9.13 0.12 14.31
CA ASN A 101 8.25 -1.00 14.68
C ASN A 101 7.28 -1.40 13.56
N LEU A 102 6.80 -0.43 12.75
CA LEU A 102 5.93 -0.72 11.61
C LEU A 102 6.70 -1.36 10.45
N ILE A 103 7.94 -0.94 10.23
CA ILE A 103 8.83 -1.52 9.22
C ILE A 103 9.13 -2.98 9.59
N GLU A 104 9.52 -3.25 10.85
CA GLU A 104 9.79 -4.61 11.33
C GLU A 104 8.55 -5.50 11.22
N ALA A 105 7.37 -4.99 11.60
CA ALA A 105 6.11 -5.70 11.44
C ALA A 105 5.74 -5.96 9.97
N ALA A 106 6.05 -5.04 9.06
CA ALA A 106 5.83 -5.21 7.63
C ALA A 106 6.72 -6.31 7.03
N VAL A 107 7.99 -6.33 7.41
CA VAL A 107 8.96 -7.35 6.98
C VAL A 107 8.51 -8.73 7.47
N ALA A 108 8.20 -8.85 8.77
CA ALA A 108 7.73 -10.11 9.36
C ALA A 108 6.45 -10.63 8.69
N ARG A 109 5.50 -9.73 8.39
CA ARG A 109 4.25 -10.07 7.68
C ARG A 109 4.51 -10.60 6.27
N GLY A 110 5.51 -10.05 5.56
CA GLY A 110 5.95 -10.61 4.26
C GLY A 110 6.39 -12.07 4.35
N GLN A 111 6.95 -12.48 5.50
CA GLN A 111 7.34 -13.86 5.80
C GLN A 111 6.21 -14.72 6.38
N ARG A 112 4.96 -14.23 6.36
CA ARG A 112 3.77 -14.84 7.00
C ARG A 112 3.93 -15.08 8.51
N LYS A 113 4.68 -14.21 9.18
CA LYS A 113 4.93 -14.28 10.61
C LYS A 113 4.60 -12.97 11.31
N THR A 114 4.33 -13.08 12.60
CA THR A 114 4.26 -11.94 13.51
C THR A 114 5.68 -11.50 13.89
N VAL A 115 5.81 -10.34 14.54
CA VAL A 115 7.11 -9.90 15.09
C VAL A 115 7.63 -10.87 16.16
N THR A 116 6.73 -11.59 16.83
CA THR A 116 7.07 -12.64 17.82
C THR A 116 7.41 -13.99 17.17
N GLY A 117 7.25 -14.12 15.86
CA GLY A 117 7.55 -15.34 15.10
C GLY A 117 6.38 -16.32 14.97
N GLU A 118 5.20 -15.99 15.49
CA GLU A 118 3.98 -16.78 15.32
C GLU A 118 3.49 -16.70 13.87
N HIS A 119 2.77 -17.72 13.40
CA HIS A 119 2.24 -17.72 12.04
C HIS A 119 0.96 -16.88 11.93
N LEU A 120 0.85 -16.10 10.86
CA LEU A 120 -0.41 -15.43 10.52
C LEU A 120 -1.44 -16.45 10.03
N HIS A 121 -2.69 -16.27 10.42
CA HIS A 121 -3.79 -17.12 9.95
C HIS A 121 -4.30 -16.61 8.60
N PRO A 122 -4.26 -17.44 7.53
CA PRO A 122 -4.89 -17.10 6.27
C PRO A 122 -6.42 -17.27 6.37
N ILE A 123 -7.15 -16.30 5.84
CA ILE A 123 -8.60 -16.27 5.79
C ILE A 123 -9.00 -15.81 4.39
N THR A 124 -9.89 -16.56 3.75
CA THR A 124 -10.58 -16.11 2.54
C THR A 124 -11.89 -15.44 2.97
N PHE A 125 -12.05 -14.17 2.63
CA PHE A 125 -13.23 -13.37 2.94
C PHE A 125 -14.00 -13.09 1.65
N GLU A 126 -15.27 -13.45 1.64
CA GLU A 126 -16.09 -13.54 0.42
C GLU A 126 -17.22 -12.53 0.47
N ILE A 127 -17.40 -11.78 -0.62
CA ILE A 127 -18.33 -10.66 -0.70
C ILE A 127 -19.10 -10.75 -2.02
N LEU A 128 -20.40 -10.50 -1.94
CA LEU A 128 -21.26 -10.30 -3.10
C LEU A 128 -21.87 -8.90 -3.06
N ILE A 129 -21.78 -8.19 -4.17
CA ILE A 129 -22.46 -6.91 -4.39
C ILE A 129 -23.49 -7.13 -5.50
N ARG A 130 -24.69 -6.61 -5.30
CA ARG A 130 -25.75 -6.69 -6.31
C ARG A 130 -25.43 -5.76 -7.49
N PRO A 131 -25.77 -6.15 -8.74
CA PRO A 131 -26.52 -7.34 -9.12
C PRO A 131 -25.73 -8.66 -9.13
N ASN A 132 -24.47 -8.70 -9.59
CA ASN A 132 -23.70 -9.95 -9.69
C ASN A 132 -22.16 -9.78 -9.57
N THR A 133 -21.70 -8.80 -8.79
CA THR A 133 -20.27 -8.57 -8.55
C THR A 133 -19.79 -9.41 -7.37
N ALA A 134 -19.02 -10.45 -7.65
CA ALA A 134 -18.38 -11.31 -6.66
C ALA A 134 -16.95 -10.84 -6.40
N ILE A 135 -16.56 -10.81 -5.12
CA ILE A 135 -15.24 -10.39 -4.67
C ILE A 135 -14.70 -11.40 -3.66
N ILE A 136 -13.49 -11.88 -3.92
CA ILE A 136 -12.72 -12.69 -2.97
C ILE A 136 -11.57 -11.84 -2.43
N VAL A 137 -11.44 -11.79 -1.12
CA VAL A 137 -10.37 -11.09 -0.42
C VAL A 137 -9.52 -12.10 0.34
N ASP A 138 -8.25 -12.18 -0.01
CA ASP A 138 -7.28 -12.95 0.77
C ASP A 138 -6.77 -12.09 1.92
N VAL A 139 -6.85 -12.62 3.14
CA VAL A 139 -6.52 -11.90 4.37
C VAL A 139 -5.55 -12.74 5.20
N GLU A 140 -4.52 -12.12 5.77
CA GLU A 140 -3.59 -12.75 6.70
C GLU A 140 -3.56 -11.96 8.02
N THR A 141 -4.01 -12.58 9.11
CA THR A 141 -4.20 -11.88 10.40
C THR A 141 -3.87 -12.75 11.61
N GLU A 142 -3.49 -12.09 12.70
CA GLU A 142 -3.34 -12.68 14.04
C GLU A 142 -4.69 -12.75 14.77
N ARG A 143 -5.62 -11.83 14.43
CA ARG A 143 -6.88 -11.61 15.15
C ARG A 143 -8.09 -11.78 14.24
N LYS A 144 -8.39 -13.03 13.89
CA LYS A 144 -9.48 -13.42 12.97
C LYS A 144 -10.78 -12.65 13.18
N LEU A 145 -11.34 -12.69 14.40
CA LEU A 145 -12.66 -12.09 14.67
C LEU A 145 -12.68 -10.57 14.50
N HIS A 146 -11.60 -9.89 14.93
CA HIS A 146 -11.49 -8.43 14.81
C HIS A 146 -11.43 -8.02 13.34
N THR A 147 -10.54 -8.64 12.56
CA THR A 147 -10.38 -8.34 11.14
C THR A 147 -11.66 -8.62 10.36
N MET A 148 -12.35 -9.73 10.63
CA MET A 148 -13.64 -10.02 9.99
C MET A 148 -14.70 -8.96 10.29
N GLN A 149 -14.78 -8.47 11.54
CA GLN A 149 -15.72 -7.41 11.91
C GLN A 149 -15.40 -6.09 11.21
N GLU A 150 -14.11 -5.75 11.07
CA GLU A 150 -13.65 -4.54 10.40
C GLU A 150 -13.98 -4.58 8.90
N LEU A 151 -13.65 -5.67 8.22
CA LEU A 151 -13.98 -5.88 6.82
C LEU A 151 -15.50 -5.88 6.58
N THR A 152 -16.27 -6.52 7.46
CA THR A 152 -17.75 -6.52 7.38
C THR A 152 -18.32 -5.10 7.49
N LYS A 153 -17.73 -4.22 8.31
CA LYS A 153 -18.17 -2.81 8.40
C LYS A 153 -17.91 -2.06 7.10
N ILE A 154 -16.78 -2.33 6.43
CA ILE A 154 -16.46 -1.73 5.14
C ILE A 154 -17.46 -2.20 4.09
N VAL A 155 -17.68 -3.52 3.97
CA VAL A 155 -18.64 -4.11 3.03
C VAL A 155 -20.05 -3.54 3.17
N LYS A 156 -20.54 -3.42 4.42
CA LYS A 156 -21.88 -2.89 4.72
C LYS A 156 -22.07 -1.43 4.28
N LYS A 157 -21.01 -0.62 4.21
CA LYS A 157 -21.10 0.77 3.73
C LYS A 157 -21.31 0.86 2.22
N HIS A 158 -21.04 -0.21 1.49
CA HIS A 158 -21.09 -0.30 0.03
C HIS A 158 -22.22 -1.23 -0.46
N ASP A 159 -23.23 -1.48 0.40
CA ASP A 159 -24.37 -2.36 0.11
C ASP A 159 -24.01 -3.80 -0.28
N GLY A 160 -22.81 -4.25 0.10
CA GLY A 160 -22.36 -5.62 -0.10
C GLY A 160 -22.83 -6.56 1.01
N VAL A 161 -22.84 -7.86 0.68
CA VAL A 161 -23.19 -8.95 1.60
C VAL A 161 -22.02 -9.91 1.69
N VAL A 162 -21.66 -10.30 2.92
CA VAL A 162 -20.66 -11.34 3.15
C VAL A 162 -21.35 -12.70 2.94
N THR A 163 -21.05 -13.37 1.84
CA THR A 163 -21.65 -14.65 1.44
C THR A 163 -20.65 -15.43 0.61
N SER A 164 -20.87 -16.73 0.46
CA SER A 164 -19.95 -17.54 -0.35
C SER A 164 -20.08 -17.20 -1.84
N VAL A 165 -18.93 -16.94 -2.47
CA VAL A 165 -18.78 -16.67 -3.90
C VAL A 165 -17.65 -17.49 -4.53
N GLN A 166 -17.01 -18.37 -3.77
CA GLN A 166 -15.94 -19.26 -4.26
C GLN A 166 -16.32 -20.02 -5.55
N TYR A 167 -17.60 -20.37 -5.74
CA TYR A 167 -18.06 -21.10 -6.91
C TYR A 167 -17.87 -20.31 -8.23
N ASN A 168 -17.85 -18.97 -8.17
CA ASN A 168 -17.58 -18.09 -9.32
C ASN A 168 -16.10 -18.11 -9.74
N PHE A 169 -15.21 -18.60 -8.89
CA PHE A 169 -13.78 -18.54 -9.14
C PHE A 169 -13.15 -19.94 -9.25
N GLN A 170 -12.01 -19.99 -9.92
CA GLN A 170 -11.08 -21.10 -9.90
C GLN A 170 -9.80 -20.66 -9.18
N ARG A 171 -9.33 -21.49 -8.26
CA ARG A 171 -8.07 -21.24 -7.53
C ARG A 171 -6.91 -21.81 -8.33
N LEU A 172 -5.97 -20.96 -8.72
CA LEU A 172 -4.83 -21.31 -9.56
C LEU A 172 -3.52 -20.81 -8.95
N GLY A 173 -2.42 -21.50 -9.23
CA GLY A 173 -1.08 -20.97 -9.05
C GLY A 173 -0.68 -20.13 -10.26
N ARG A 174 -0.14 -18.95 -10.03
CA ARG A 174 0.42 -18.06 -11.06
C ARG A 174 1.93 -18.03 -10.90
N LEU A 175 2.63 -18.32 -11.98
CA LEU A 175 4.06 -18.11 -12.13
C LEU A 175 4.29 -17.03 -13.17
N VAL A 176 4.95 -15.95 -12.80
CA VAL A 176 5.43 -14.93 -13.73
C VAL A 176 6.92 -15.17 -13.93
N LEU A 177 7.31 -15.46 -15.17
CA LEU A 177 8.66 -15.83 -15.53
C LEU A 177 9.23 -14.82 -16.51
N THR A 178 10.52 -14.54 -16.37
CA THR A 178 11.27 -13.74 -17.36
C THR A 178 12.34 -14.62 -18.01
N ALA A 179 12.43 -14.52 -19.33
CA ALA A 179 13.47 -15.19 -20.09
C ALA A 179 14.81 -14.48 -19.90
N LYS A 180 15.89 -15.23 -19.64
CA LYS A 180 17.26 -14.68 -19.61
C LYS A 180 17.84 -14.42 -21.00
N SER A 181 17.17 -14.91 -22.05
CA SER A 181 17.57 -14.72 -23.45
C SER A 181 16.33 -14.45 -24.31
N GLU A 182 16.41 -13.49 -25.23
CA GLU A 182 15.33 -13.05 -26.12
C GLU A 182 14.86 -14.12 -27.14
N SER A 183 15.42 -15.33 -27.11
CA SER A 183 15.16 -16.38 -28.12
C SER A 183 14.04 -17.36 -27.74
N LEU A 184 13.51 -17.28 -26.52
CA LEU A 184 12.45 -18.16 -26.06
C LEU A 184 11.10 -17.68 -26.57
N LYS A 185 10.36 -18.55 -27.25
CA LYS A 185 9.01 -18.31 -27.76
C LYS A 185 7.99 -19.08 -26.93
N LEU A 186 6.74 -18.59 -26.89
CA LEU A 186 5.60 -19.25 -26.24
C LEU A 186 5.53 -20.77 -26.50
N ASP A 187 5.71 -21.18 -27.76
CA ASP A 187 5.66 -22.60 -28.16
C ASP A 187 6.62 -23.49 -27.34
N ARG A 188 7.83 -23.00 -27.06
CA ARG A 188 8.82 -23.75 -26.27
C ARG A 188 8.45 -23.82 -24.79
N VAL A 189 7.85 -22.75 -24.26
CA VAL A 189 7.35 -22.72 -22.88
C VAL A 189 6.19 -23.71 -22.73
N MET A 190 5.28 -23.72 -23.70
CA MET A 190 4.15 -24.66 -23.79
C MET A 190 4.62 -26.11 -23.86
N ASP A 191 5.59 -26.44 -24.73
CA ASP A 191 6.11 -27.79 -24.90
C ASP A 191 6.72 -28.36 -23.60
N GLU A 192 7.45 -27.54 -22.85
CA GLU A 192 8.06 -27.94 -21.58
C GLU A 192 7.07 -27.94 -20.42
N ALA A 193 6.04 -27.10 -20.51
CA ALA A 193 4.94 -27.02 -19.58
C ALA A 193 4.02 -28.25 -19.66
N PHE A 194 3.71 -28.70 -20.88
CA PHE A 194 2.72 -29.75 -21.15
C PHE A 194 2.86 -31.03 -20.31
N PRO A 195 4.06 -31.62 -20.11
CA PRO A 195 4.22 -32.88 -19.39
C PRO A 195 3.96 -32.80 -17.88
N LEU A 196 3.66 -31.62 -17.33
CA LEU A 196 3.39 -31.46 -15.91
C LEU A 196 1.96 -31.82 -15.50
N ASP A 197 1.04 -32.04 -16.45
CA ASP A 197 -0.41 -32.30 -16.26
C ASP A 197 -1.16 -31.30 -15.36
N ALA A 198 -0.45 -30.34 -14.78
CA ALA A 198 -0.89 -29.38 -13.79
C ALA A 198 -0.97 -27.97 -14.37
N ILE A 199 -0.71 -27.78 -15.67
CA ILE A 199 -0.71 -26.46 -16.31
C ILE A 199 -2.07 -26.25 -16.97
N VAL A 200 -2.70 -25.13 -16.61
CA VAL A 200 -4.04 -24.74 -17.03
C VAL A 200 -3.97 -23.80 -18.22
N ASP A 201 -3.05 -22.84 -18.20
CA ASP A 201 -2.89 -21.84 -19.26
C ASP A 201 -1.47 -21.26 -19.28
N VAL A 202 -1.01 -20.78 -20.44
CA VAL A 202 0.25 -20.03 -20.58
C VAL A 202 0.03 -18.85 -21.53
N GLN A 203 0.39 -17.67 -21.05
CA GLN A 203 0.25 -16.42 -21.78
C GLN A 203 1.60 -15.72 -21.90
N GLU A 204 1.81 -14.99 -22.99
CA GLU A 204 2.96 -14.12 -23.23
C GLU A 204 2.46 -12.68 -23.36
N PRO A 205 2.41 -11.90 -22.26
CA PRO A 205 2.11 -10.47 -22.32
C PRO A 205 3.13 -9.68 -23.17
N GLU A 206 2.74 -8.50 -23.63
CA GLU A 206 3.58 -7.62 -24.46
C GLU A 206 4.91 -7.21 -23.80
N ASP A 207 4.99 -7.31 -22.47
CA ASP A 207 6.16 -7.00 -21.67
C ASP A 207 7.31 -8.03 -21.79
N GLY A 208 7.16 -9.07 -22.62
CA GLY A 208 8.15 -10.13 -22.81
C GLY A 208 8.32 -11.05 -21.59
N THR A 209 7.32 -11.05 -20.70
CA THR A 209 7.22 -12.00 -19.60
C THR A 209 6.33 -13.18 -20.01
N PHE A 210 6.40 -14.28 -19.26
CA PHE A 210 5.52 -15.42 -19.45
C PHE A 210 4.71 -15.64 -18.18
N VAL A 211 3.39 -15.71 -18.33
CA VAL A 211 2.46 -15.99 -17.24
C VAL A 211 1.96 -17.41 -17.39
N VAL A 212 2.39 -18.29 -16.50
CA VAL A 212 2.02 -19.71 -16.48
C VAL A 212 1.03 -19.93 -15.34
N MET A 213 -0.16 -20.40 -15.67
CA MET A 213 -1.23 -20.73 -14.74
C MET A 213 -1.26 -22.23 -14.52
N VAL A 214 -1.27 -22.64 -13.25
CA VAL A 214 -1.14 -24.05 -12.84
C VAL A 214 -2.10 -24.41 -11.73
N GLU A 215 -2.29 -25.69 -11.47
CA GLU A 215 -2.95 -26.16 -10.27
C GLU A 215 -2.18 -25.70 -9.01
N PRO A 216 -2.84 -25.21 -7.95
CA PRO A 216 -2.16 -24.71 -6.75
C PRO A 216 -1.19 -25.70 -6.09
N SER A 217 -1.41 -27.00 -6.24
CA SER A 217 -0.55 -28.07 -5.72
C SER A 217 0.77 -28.20 -6.50
N GLY A 218 0.76 -27.86 -7.79
CA GLY A 218 1.88 -28.04 -8.73
C GLY A 218 2.82 -26.84 -8.87
N ILE A 219 2.52 -25.70 -8.24
CA ILE A 219 3.23 -24.43 -8.45
C ILE A 219 4.75 -24.53 -8.24
N ASN A 220 5.20 -25.18 -7.17
CA ASN A 220 6.62 -25.31 -6.87
C ASN A 220 7.35 -26.24 -7.85
N ALA A 221 6.67 -27.31 -8.28
CA ALA A 221 7.20 -28.27 -9.25
C ALA A 221 7.34 -27.62 -10.63
N ALA A 222 6.30 -26.90 -11.07
CA ALA A 222 6.29 -26.15 -12.32
C ALA A 222 7.38 -25.09 -12.35
N GLY A 223 7.49 -24.25 -11.32
CA GLY A 223 8.52 -23.22 -11.23
C GLY A 223 9.94 -23.79 -11.30
N SER A 224 10.19 -24.89 -10.57
CA SER A 224 11.50 -25.56 -10.59
C SER A 224 11.85 -26.17 -11.94
N LYS A 225 10.87 -26.76 -12.64
CA LYS A 225 11.08 -27.39 -13.95
C LYS A 225 11.35 -26.35 -15.02
N LEU A 226 10.56 -25.27 -15.07
CA LEU A 226 10.69 -24.20 -16.05
C LEU A 226 12.01 -23.43 -15.86
N THR A 227 12.40 -23.16 -14.61
CA THR A 227 13.70 -22.55 -14.28
C THR A 227 14.88 -23.40 -14.77
N LYS A 228 14.81 -24.73 -14.58
CA LYS A 228 15.91 -25.64 -14.96
C LYS A 228 15.99 -25.89 -16.47
N SER A 229 14.86 -26.10 -17.12
CA SER A 229 14.80 -26.55 -18.51
C SER A 229 14.98 -25.39 -19.48
N LEU A 230 14.39 -24.23 -19.18
CA LEU A 230 14.38 -23.06 -20.06
C LEU A 230 15.30 -21.94 -19.56
N GLN A 231 16.03 -22.15 -18.46
CA GLN A 231 16.90 -21.13 -17.83
C GLN A 231 16.17 -19.80 -17.53
N MET A 232 14.88 -19.89 -17.25
CA MET A 232 14.05 -18.73 -16.90
C MET A 232 14.26 -18.33 -15.44
N GLU A 233 13.90 -17.10 -15.11
CA GLU A 233 13.86 -16.62 -13.73
C GLU A 233 12.42 -16.42 -13.27
N VAL A 234 12.11 -16.91 -12.07
CA VAL A 234 10.79 -16.71 -11.46
C VAL A 234 10.76 -15.32 -10.85
N VAL A 235 9.96 -14.43 -11.43
CA VAL A 235 9.74 -13.08 -10.91
C VAL A 235 8.68 -13.12 -9.80
N GLU A 236 7.57 -13.82 -10.06
CA GLU A 236 6.49 -13.98 -9.09
C GLU A 236 5.97 -15.41 -9.05
N SER A 237 5.59 -15.85 -7.86
CA SER A 237 4.96 -17.15 -7.64
C SER A 237 3.90 -17.02 -6.56
N GLU A 238 2.63 -16.94 -6.96
CA GLU A 238 1.53 -16.71 -6.03
C GLU A 238 0.32 -17.61 -6.33
N ILE A 239 -0.51 -17.86 -5.32
CA ILE A 239 -1.83 -18.48 -5.50
C ILE A 239 -2.84 -17.34 -5.66
N VAL A 240 -3.65 -17.43 -6.70
CA VAL A 240 -4.63 -16.43 -7.15
C VAL A 240 -6.01 -17.05 -7.36
N TRP A 241 -7.03 -16.18 -7.39
CA TRP A 241 -8.39 -16.55 -7.76
C TRP A 241 -8.72 -15.95 -9.13
N MET A 242 -9.01 -16.83 -10.11
CA MET A 242 -9.40 -16.44 -11.46
C MET A 242 -10.91 -16.60 -11.62
N PRO A 243 -11.66 -15.57 -12.07
CA PRO A 243 -13.08 -15.75 -12.34
C PRO A 243 -13.28 -16.75 -13.47
N LYS A 244 -14.33 -17.56 -13.37
CA LYS A 244 -14.75 -18.43 -14.48
C LYS A 244 -15.46 -17.58 -15.54
N ASP A 245 -15.32 -17.96 -16.81
CA ASP A 245 -15.93 -17.23 -17.94
C ASP A 245 -17.44 -16.99 -17.75
N ASP A 246 -18.17 -18.02 -17.31
CA ASP A 246 -19.63 -17.96 -17.07
C ASP A 246 -20.03 -17.04 -15.91
N SER A 247 -19.07 -16.64 -15.07
CA SER A 247 -19.31 -15.86 -13.86
C SER A 247 -18.99 -14.39 -14.03
N VAL A 248 -18.40 -13.99 -15.16
CA VAL A 248 -17.97 -12.62 -15.40
C VAL A 248 -19.17 -11.68 -15.45
N SER A 249 -19.13 -10.61 -14.65
CA SER A 249 -20.18 -9.61 -14.58
C SER A 249 -19.71 -8.31 -15.23
N ALA A 250 -20.37 -7.89 -16.31
CA ALA A 250 -20.14 -6.58 -16.88
C ALA A 250 -20.67 -5.48 -15.96
N ILE A 251 -19.86 -4.45 -15.71
CA ILE A 251 -20.31 -3.22 -15.04
C ILE A 251 -20.67 -2.20 -16.12
N GLU A 252 -21.95 -1.85 -16.19
CA GLU A 252 -22.48 -0.89 -17.17
C GLU A 252 -22.62 0.51 -16.57
N SER A 253 -22.95 0.60 -15.28
CA SER A 253 -23.24 1.88 -14.62
C SER A 253 -22.01 2.50 -13.96
N ARG A 254 -21.81 3.79 -14.22
CA ARG A 254 -20.80 4.61 -13.51
C ARG A 254 -20.92 4.52 -11.99
N LYS A 255 -22.15 4.51 -11.46
CA LYS A 255 -22.38 4.44 -10.01
C LYS A 255 -21.91 3.11 -9.42
N GLU A 256 -22.09 2.02 -10.15
CA GLU A 256 -21.63 0.70 -9.74
C GLU A 256 -20.11 0.63 -9.76
N ALA A 257 -19.48 1.11 -10.84
CA ALA A 257 -18.03 1.22 -10.95
C ALA A 257 -17.42 2.03 -9.80
N GLU A 258 -17.98 3.21 -9.49
CA GLU A 258 -17.53 4.05 -8.38
C GLU A 258 -17.71 3.37 -7.01
N ASN A 259 -18.81 2.63 -6.81
CA ASN A 259 -19.05 1.89 -5.57
C ASN A 259 -18.04 0.75 -5.40
N VAL A 260 -17.83 -0.06 -6.44
CA VAL A 260 -16.84 -1.16 -6.44
C VAL A 260 -15.43 -0.61 -6.23
N ALA A 261 -15.04 0.44 -6.95
CA ALA A 261 -13.74 1.07 -6.80
C ALA A 261 -13.51 1.65 -5.40
N SER A 262 -14.56 2.16 -4.75
CA SER A 262 -14.48 2.68 -3.38
C SER A 262 -14.42 1.56 -2.35
N LEU A 263 -15.18 0.48 -2.55
CA LEU A 263 -15.12 -0.70 -1.70
C LEU A 263 -13.74 -1.35 -1.75
N VAL A 264 -13.23 -1.62 -2.95
CA VAL A 264 -11.92 -2.25 -3.15
C VAL A 264 -10.82 -1.38 -2.52
N GLN A 265 -10.90 -0.06 -2.67
CA GLN A 265 -10.00 0.87 -1.99
C GLN A 265 -10.07 0.71 -0.46
N GLY A 266 -11.27 0.72 0.11
CA GLY A 266 -11.46 0.56 1.56
C GLY A 266 -10.96 -0.77 2.09
N LEU A 267 -11.16 -1.86 1.35
CA LEU A 267 -10.63 -3.19 1.69
C LEU A 267 -9.10 -3.18 1.62
N ARG A 268 -8.51 -2.64 0.55
CA ARG A 268 -7.06 -2.54 0.42
C ARG A 268 -6.44 -1.72 1.53
N GLU A 269 -7.10 -0.69 2.05
CA GLU A 269 -6.58 0.14 3.15
C GLU A 269 -6.26 -0.66 4.41
N CYS A 270 -6.92 -1.81 4.62
CA CYS A 270 -6.61 -2.72 5.72
C CYS A 270 -5.24 -3.41 5.50
N PRO A 271 -4.32 -3.36 6.48
CA PRO A 271 -3.00 -3.98 6.36
C PRO A 271 -3.02 -5.52 6.38
N GLU A 272 -4.10 -6.12 6.87
CA GLU A 272 -4.30 -7.58 6.86
C GLU A 272 -4.73 -8.10 5.48
N VAL A 273 -5.23 -7.23 4.60
CA VAL A 273 -5.67 -7.62 3.25
C VAL A 273 -4.44 -7.81 2.36
N ARG A 274 -4.32 -9.02 1.82
CA ARG A 274 -3.24 -9.43 0.94
C ARG A 274 -3.54 -9.11 -0.52
N ALA A 275 -4.72 -9.52 -0.98
CA ALA A 275 -5.15 -9.39 -2.36
C ALA A 275 -6.67 -9.33 -2.44
N VAL A 276 -7.18 -8.61 -3.45
CA VAL A 276 -8.61 -8.49 -3.76
C VAL A 276 -8.84 -8.90 -5.21
N PHE A 277 -9.59 -9.99 -5.39
CA PHE A 277 -9.96 -10.58 -6.67
C PHE A 277 -11.44 -10.34 -6.95
N THR A 278 -11.79 -10.08 -8.20
CA THR A 278 -13.16 -9.79 -8.62
C THR A 278 -13.47 -10.46 -9.95
N ASN A 279 -14.77 -10.66 -10.23
CA ASN A 279 -15.28 -11.20 -11.49
C ASN A 279 -15.78 -10.12 -12.46
N VAL A 280 -15.36 -8.86 -12.28
CA VAL A 280 -15.95 -7.74 -13.01
C VAL A 280 -15.21 -7.50 -14.32
N SER A 281 -15.96 -7.16 -15.37
CA SER A 281 -15.44 -6.72 -16.66
C SER A 281 -16.04 -5.38 -17.06
N ARG A 282 -15.38 -4.70 -18.00
CA ARG A 282 -15.87 -3.43 -18.55
C ARG A 282 -17.13 -3.68 -19.38
N GLY A 283 -18.25 -3.08 -19.00
CA GLY A 283 -19.46 -3.06 -19.82
C GLY A 283 -19.33 -2.11 -21.00
N THR A 284 -20.21 -2.26 -21.99
CA THR A 284 -20.18 -1.47 -23.25
C THR A 284 -20.52 0.01 -23.06
N GLU A 285 -21.26 0.34 -22.00
CA GLU A 285 -21.74 1.71 -21.73
C GLU A 285 -20.79 2.53 -20.85
N LEU A 286 -19.74 1.90 -20.32
CA LEU A 286 -18.82 2.53 -19.39
C LEU A 286 -17.64 3.17 -20.14
N GLY A 287 -17.32 4.43 -19.83
CA GLY A 287 -16.14 5.09 -20.37
C GLY A 287 -14.84 4.52 -19.82
N ASP A 288 -13.76 4.68 -20.59
CA ASP A 288 -12.42 4.17 -20.24
C ASP A 288 -11.91 4.78 -18.92
N GLU A 289 -12.11 6.09 -18.73
CA GLU A 289 -11.68 6.79 -17.51
C GLU A 289 -12.37 6.27 -16.24
N GLU A 290 -13.64 5.87 -16.34
CA GLU A 290 -14.37 5.26 -15.23
C GLU A 290 -13.88 3.85 -14.94
N TRP A 291 -13.62 3.05 -15.98
CA TRP A 291 -13.10 1.70 -15.86
C TRP A 291 -11.70 1.68 -15.26
N ASP A 292 -10.82 2.58 -15.68
CA ASP A 292 -9.45 2.68 -15.18
C ASP A 292 -9.40 2.89 -13.66
N LYS A 293 -10.38 3.59 -13.08
CA LYS A 293 -10.48 3.77 -11.62
C LYS A 293 -10.76 2.47 -10.88
N VAL A 294 -11.46 1.54 -11.52
CA VAL A 294 -11.73 0.19 -11.01
C VAL A 294 -10.50 -0.68 -11.25
N ALA A 295 -10.06 -0.77 -12.51
CA ALA A 295 -8.97 -1.64 -12.95
C ALA A 295 -7.67 -1.40 -12.18
N ASN A 296 -7.24 -0.14 -12.02
CA ASN A 296 -6.01 0.21 -11.28
C ASN A 296 -6.05 -0.18 -9.80
N LYS A 297 -7.24 -0.41 -9.25
CA LYS A 297 -7.43 -0.80 -7.84
C LYS A 297 -7.64 -2.27 -7.68
N LEU A 298 -7.80 -3.06 -8.73
CA LEU A 298 -7.96 -4.50 -8.59
C LEU A 298 -6.60 -5.17 -8.63
N ASP A 299 -6.43 -6.28 -7.90
CA ASP A 299 -5.24 -7.13 -8.07
C ASP A 299 -5.40 -8.01 -9.32
N THR A 300 -6.40 -7.70 -10.16
CA THR A 300 -6.61 -8.32 -11.46
C THR A 300 -5.47 -7.98 -12.39
N PHE A 301 -4.89 -9.06 -12.90
CA PHE A 301 -3.95 -9.18 -14.00
C PHE A 301 -3.96 -8.02 -15.01
N HIS A 302 -2.79 -7.41 -15.22
CA HIS A 302 -2.48 -6.55 -16.37
C HIS A 302 -2.24 -7.39 -17.66
N GLY A 303 -3.10 -8.37 -17.95
CA GLY A 303 -2.87 -9.25 -19.10
C GLY A 303 -4.06 -10.09 -19.58
N CYS A 304 -5.26 -9.85 -19.06
CA CYS A 304 -6.45 -10.65 -19.40
C CYS A 304 -7.66 -9.81 -19.85
N VAL A 305 -7.44 -8.59 -20.36
CA VAL A 305 -8.47 -7.76 -21.03
C VAL A 305 -7.96 -7.33 -22.39
#